data_AF-A0A351EP82-F1
#
_entry.id   AF-A0A351EP82-F1
#
_cell.length_a   1.000
_cell.length_b   1.000
_cell.length_c   1.000
_cell.angle_alpha   90.00
_cell.angle_beta   90.00
_cell.angle_gamma   90.00
#
_symmetry.space_group_name_H-M   'P 1'
#
loop_
_entity.id
_entity.type
_entity.pdbx_description
1 polymer ?
#
loop_
_entity_poly.entity_id
_entity_poly.type
_entity_poly.pdbx_seq_one_letter_code
_entity_poly.pdbx_strand_id
1 'polypeptide(L)'
;AALGTDFTGASGRYILGTPTDGDGNNELSGVWFIDLPLAPGLDLPQLPAGWVYEGWAVIDGVPVTTGRFTDAAAADDFDGFSGDQGGPAFPGEDFIHNAPDGVDFPTDLTNATIVISVEPEVDDSPAPFALKPLVSEVADGIGDHQVQTLGTGPAAPTGTATLG
;
A
#
# COMPACT_ATOMS: atom_id res chain seq x y z
N ALA A 1 11.96 19.66 2.77
CA ALA A 1 13.16 19.14 3.44
C ALA A 1 13.65 17.91 2.66
N ALA A 2 14.96 17.65 2.58
CA ALA A 2 15.44 16.37 2.07
C ALA A 2 14.97 15.24 3.00
N LEU A 3 14.55 14.09 2.45
CA LEU A 3 13.99 12.99 3.22
C LEU A 3 14.95 12.41 4.27
N GLY A 4 16.26 12.56 4.07
CA GLY A 4 17.28 12.25 5.07
C GLY A 4 17.39 10.77 5.46
N THR A 5 16.61 9.89 4.83
CA THR A 5 16.63 8.44 4.96
C THR A 5 16.92 7.82 3.59
N ASP A 6 17.70 6.75 3.58
CA ASP A 6 18.01 5.95 2.40
C ASP A 6 17.15 4.67 2.32
N PHE A 7 16.23 4.49 3.28
CA PHE A 7 15.38 3.31 3.45
C PHE A 7 16.15 1.99 3.58
N THR A 8 17.44 2.06 3.95
CA THR A 8 18.22 0.86 4.29
C THR A 8 17.56 0.17 5.48
N GLY A 9 17.18 -1.09 5.28
CA GLY A 9 16.50 -1.90 6.31
C GLY A 9 14.97 -1.80 6.29
N ALA A 10 14.39 -0.98 5.42
CA ALA A 10 12.94 -1.02 5.19
C ALA A 10 12.53 -2.42 4.74
N SER A 11 11.47 -2.96 5.34
CA SER A 11 10.94 -4.26 4.98
C SER A 11 9.42 -4.26 5.08
N GLY A 12 8.79 -5.16 4.32
CA GLY A 12 7.35 -5.22 4.28
C GLY A 12 6.84 -6.63 3.96
N ARG A 13 5.69 -6.95 4.53
CA ARG A 13 4.91 -8.14 4.28
C ARG A 13 3.45 -7.72 4.11
N TYR A 14 2.73 -8.49 3.30
CA TYR A 14 1.31 -8.28 3.10
C TYR A 14 0.62 -9.62 2.87
N ILE A 15 -0.70 -9.62 3.01
CA ILE A 15 -1.57 -10.69 2.52
C ILE A 15 -2.54 -10.11 1.51
N LEU A 16 -3.15 -10.98 0.70
CA LEU A 16 -4.43 -10.67 0.09
C LEU A 16 -5.56 -11.17 1.00
N GLY A 17 -6.55 -10.33 1.24
CA GLY A 17 -7.73 -10.65 2.04
C GLY A 17 -8.75 -9.52 1.99
N THR A 18 -10.03 -9.84 2.18
CA THR A 18 -11.14 -8.88 2.27
C THR A 18 -11.83 -8.90 3.64
N PRO A 19 -11.11 -8.61 4.76
CA PRO A 19 -11.66 -8.67 6.12
C PRO A 19 -12.86 -7.74 6.38
N THR A 20 -13.08 -6.72 5.56
CA THR A 20 -14.20 -5.76 5.70
C THR A 20 -15.45 -6.16 4.91
N ASP A 21 -15.39 -7.18 4.05
CA ASP A 21 -16.51 -7.63 3.21
C ASP A 21 -17.50 -8.50 4.01
N GLY A 22 -17.01 -9.61 4.57
CA GLY A 22 -17.81 -10.57 5.36
C GLY A 22 -18.39 -11.76 4.57
N ASP A 23 -18.36 -11.77 3.23
CA ASP A 23 -18.97 -12.82 2.41
C ASP A 23 -18.04 -13.98 2.02
N GLY A 24 -16.72 -13.89 2.27
CA GLY A 24 -15.83 -15.04 2.17
C GLY A 24 -15.62 -15.59 0.75
N ASN A 25 -15.78 -14.75 -0.29
CA ASN A 25 -15.82 -15.19 -1.69
C ASN A 25 -14.94 -14.40 -2.67
N ASN A 26 -14.21 -13.39 -2.21
CA ASN A 26 -13.46 -12.45 -3.04
C ASN A 26 -12.14 -12.00 -2.37
N GLU A 27 -11.53 -12.86 -1.56
CA GLU A 27 -10.41 -12.51 -0.67
C GLU A 27 -9.12 -12.14 -1.41
N LEU A 28 -9.06 -12.32 -2.73
CA LEU A 28 -7.98 -11.79 -3.56
C LEU A 28 -8.17 -10.31 -3.93
N SER A 29 -9.27 -9.68 -3.49
CA SER A 29 -9.67 -8.30 -3.79
C SER A 29 -9.36 -7.29 -2.70
N GLY A 30 -8.41 -7.59 -1.83
CA GLY A 30 -7.93 -6.63 -0.84
C GLY A 30 -6.48 -6.90 -0.52
N VAL A 31 -5.78 -5.88 -0.06
CA VAL A 31 -4.37 -5.97 0.32
C VAL A 31 -4.18 -5.35 1.69
N TRP A 32 -3.60 -6.13 2.61
CA TRP A 32 -3.34 -5.68 3.97
C TRP A 32 -1.88 -5.88 4.32
N PHE A 33 -1.23 -4.82 4.79
CA PHE A 33 0.18 -4.83 5.16
C PHE A 33 0.37 -5.40 6.56
N ILE A 34 0.06 -6.68 6.70
CA ILE A 34 0.10 -7.44 7.95
C ILE A 34 0.97 -8.69 7.81
N ASP A 35 1.50 -9.15 8.94
CA ASP A 35 2.00 -10.51 9.09
C ASP A 35 1.01 -11.35 9.91
N LEU A 36 0.98 -12.65 9.64
CA LEU A 36 0.07 -13.56 10.31
C LEU A 36 0.67 -14.09 11.62
N PRO A 37 -0.14 -14.31 12.68
CA PRO A 37 -1.61 -14.33 12.68
C PRO A 37 -2.31 -12.96 12.74
N LEU A 38 -1.67 -11.91 13.28
CA LEU A 38 -2.09 -10.50 13.17
C LEU A 38 -1.01 -9.63 13.82
N ALA A 39 -0.10 -9.10 13.02
CA ALA A 39 0.99 -8.22 13.43
C ALA A 39 1.26 -7.17 12.34
N PRO A 40 1.95 -6.06 12.65
CA PRO A 40 2.42 -5.13 11.62
C PRO A 40 3.22 -5.86 10.54
N GLY A 41 2.88 -5.64 9.28
CA GLY A 41 3.62 -6.20 8.16
C GLY A 41 4.78 -5.31 7.72
N LEU A 42 4.79 -4.04 8.14
CA LEU A 42 5.77 -3.03 7.70
C LEU A 42 6.76 -2.69 8.82
N ASP A 43 8.03 -2.57 8.44
CA ASP A 43 9.08 -1.94 9.24
C ASP A 43 9.72 -0.84 8.39
N LEU A 44 9.40 0.40 8.72
CA LEU A 44 9.73 1.59 7.93
C LEU A 44 10.37 2.66 8.81
N PRO A 45 11.39 3.39 8.31
CA PRO A 45 11.97 4.48 9.05
C PRO A 45 10.95 5.60 9.27
N GLN A 46 11.08 6.33 10.38
CA GLN A 46 10.24 7.51 10.61
C GLN A 46 10.56 8.60 9.57
N LEU A 47 9.52 9.17 8.96
CA LEU A 47 9.65 10.26 8.00
C LEU A 47 9.78 11.62 8.71
N PRO A 48 10.49 12.60 8.11
CA PRO A 48 10.44 13.99 8.55
C PRO A 48 9.02 14.57 8.41
N ALA A 49 8.72 15.62 9.18
CA ALA A 49 7.45 16.34 9.06
C ALA A 49 7.17 16.82 7.62
N GLY A 50 5.91 16.71 7.20
CA GLY A 50 5.44 17.05 5.86
C GLY A 50 5.55 15.90 4.85
N TRP A 51 5.86 14.68 5.29
CA TRP A 51 5.91 13.47 4.47
C TRP A 51 5.14 12.33 5.15
N VAL A 52 4.47 11.52 4.34
CA VAL A 52 3.69 10.34 4.76
C VAL A 52 4.03 9.15 3.86
N TYR A 53 3.67 7.95 4.30
CA TYR A 53 3.63 6.78 3.43
C TYR A 53 2.25 6.64 2.80
N GLU A 54 2.19 6.03 1.63
CA GLU A 54 0.93 5.61 1.00
C GLU A 54 1.10 4.21 0.41
N GLY A 55 0.10 3.36 0.64
CA GLY A 55 0.05 2.02 0.04
C GLY A 55 -0.73 2.05 -1.26
N TRP A 56 -0.35 1.18 -2.20
CA TRP A 56 -0.99 1.09 -3.52
C TRP A 56 -1.11 -0.34 -4.02
N ALA A 57 -2.19 -0.61 -4.74
CA ALA A 57 -2.31 -1.70 -5.69
C ALA A 57 -2.36 -1.13 -7.12
N VAL A 58 -1.47 -1.55 -8.00
CA VAL A 58 -1.49 -1.19 -9.42
C VAL A 58 -2.26 -2.26 -10.17
N ILE A 59 -3.52 -1.95 -10.51
CA ILE A 59 -4.49 -2.86 -11.11
C ILE A 59 -4.65 -2.45 -12.58
N ASP A 60 -4.29 -3.34 -13.51
CA ASP A 60 -4.29 -3.06 -14.96
C ASP A 60 -3.58 -1.75 -15.36
N GLY A 61 -2.54 -1.39 -14.61
CA GLY A 61 -1.76 -0.17 -14.81
C GLY A 61 -2.34 1.09 -14.15
N VAL A 62 -3.50 0.99 -13.48
CA VAL A 62 -4.10 2.05 -12.69
C VAL A 62 -3.62 1.94 -11.23
N PRO A 63 -2.90 2.95 -10.69
CA PRO A 63 -2.55 2.96 -9.27
C PRO A 63 -3.80 3.28 -8.44
N VAL A 64 -4.17 2.36 -7.55
CA VAL A 64 -5.28 2.49 -6.61
C VAL A 64 -4.71 2.56 -5.20
N THR A 65 -5.06 3.61 -4.47
CA THR A 65 -4.59 3.84 -3.09
C THR A 65 -5.20 2.82 -2.12
N THR A 66 -4.44 2.49 -1.08
CA THR A 66 -4.93 1.81 0.11
C THR A 66 -4.96 2.74 1.33
N GLY A 67 -4.76 4.05 1.13
CA GLY A 67 -4.66 5.02 2.21
C GLY A 67 -3.25 5.43 2.62
N ARG A 68 -3.19 6.59 3.30
CA ARG A 68 -1.96 7.21 3.80
C ARG A 68 -1.76 6.95 5.28
N PHE A 69 -0.51 6.76 5.68
CA PHE A 69 -0.17 6.51 7.07
C PHE A 69 1.20 7.09 7.43
N THR A 70 1.34 7.48 8.70
CA THR A 70 2.63 7.89 9.28
C THR A 70 3.24 6.83 10.19
N ASP A 71 2.41 5.91 10.70
CA ASP A 71 2.81 4.81 11.57
C ASP A 71 2.50 3.48 10.88
N ALA A 72 3.55 2.72 10.59
CA ALA A 72 3.49 1.40 9.96
C ALA A 72 2.71 0.35 10.79
N ALA A 73 2.46 0.62 12.08
CA ALA A 73 1.75 -0.24 13.00
C ALA A 73 0.35 0.27 13.37
N ALA A 74 -0.20 1.27 12.65
CA ALA A 74 -1.54 1.80 12.83
C ALA A 74 -2.32 1.79 11.51
N ALA A 75 -3.65 1.90 11.59
CA ALA A 75 -4.49 2.06 10.40
C ALA A 75 -4.10 3.32 9.62
N ASP A 76 -4.27 3.25 8.30
CA ASP A 76 -4.18 4.41 7.42
C ASP A 76 -5.44 5.30 7.52
N ASP A 77 -5.48 6.36 6.71
CA ASP A 77 -6.52 7.38 6.73
C ASP A 77 -7.66 7.17 5.73
N PHE A 78 -7.76 5.99 5.08
CA PHE A 78 -8.70 5.75 3.99
C PHE A 78 -9.43 4.41 4.13
N ASP A 79 -10.75 4.47 4.02
CA ASP A 79 -11.66 3.30 4.01
C ASP A 79 -12.66 3.37 2.85
N GLY A 80 -12.35 4.17 1.83
CA GLY A 80 -13.31 4.54 0.78
C GLY A 80 -13.69 3.39 -0.15
N PHE A 81 -12.87 2.33 -0.20
CA PHE A 81 -13.14 1.12 -0.97
C PHE A 81 -13.57 -0.07 -0.10
N SER A 82 -13.36 0.00 1.21
CA SER A 82 -13.74 -1.01 2.19
C SER A 82 -15.21 -1.41 2.11
N GLY A 83 -15.51 -2.63 2.56
CA GLY A 83 -16.86 -3.13 2.80
C GLY A 83 -17.48 -2.62 4.11
N ASP A 84 -18.59 -3.23 4.51
CA ASP A 84 -19.40 -2.78 5.64
C ASP A 84 -18.92 -3.26 7.04
N GLN A 85 -17.90 -4.13 7.11
CA GLN A 85 -17.35 -4.67 8.36
C GLN A 85 -16.11 -3.92 8.84
N GLY A 86 -15.74 -4.13 10.11
CA GLY A 86 -14.52 -3.54 10.66
C GLY A 86 -13.25 -4.25 10.18
N GLY A 87 -12.26 -3.48 9.74
CA GLY A 87 -10.96 -3.98 9.28
C GLY A 87 -9.87 -4.09 10.35
N PRO A 88 -8.70 -4.67 10.00
CA PRO A 88 -7.48 -4.62 10.80
C PRO A 88 -7.06 -3.19 11.18
N ALA A 89 -6.40 -3.05 12.33
CA ALA A 89 -5.84 -1.76 12.78
C ALA A 89 -4.43 -1.49 12.21
N PHE A 90 -4.21 -1.85 10.94
CA PHE A 90 -2.96 -1.73 10.21
C PHE A 90 -3.24 -1.21 8.80
N PRO A 91 -2.24 -0.69 8.08
CA PRO A 91 -2.49 -0.15 6.75
C PRO A 91 -2.98 -1.24 5.79
N GLY A 92 -3.95 -0.90 4.95
CA GLY A 92 -4.53 -1.83 3.99
C GLY A 92 -5.95 -1.45 3.61
N GLU A 93 -6.44 -2.07 2.54
CA GLU A 93 -7.74 -1.73 1.99
C GLU A 93 -8.36 -2.95 1.33
N ASP A 94 -9.68 -3.03 1.40
CA ASP A 94 -10.46 -3.95 0.57
C ASP A 94 -10.98 -3.17 -0.64
N PHE A 95 -10.88 -3.77 -1.82
CA PHE A 95 -11.40 -3.18 -3.04
C PHE A 95 -12.80 -3.73 -3.31
N ILE A 96 -13.83 -3.25 -2.60
CA ILE A 96 -15.21 -3.75 -2.64
C ILE A 96 -16.20 -2.68 -3.15
N HIS A 97 -16.03 -1.44 -2.71
CA HIS A 97 -16.92 -0.32 -3.01
C HIS A 97 -16.21 0.79 -3.78
N ASN A 98 -17.00 1.64 -4.44
CA ASN A 98 -16.55 2.90 -5.05
C ASN A 98 -15.34 2.78 -5.99
N ALA A 99 -15.28 1.72 -6.81
CA ALA A 99 -14.20 1.51 -7.77
C ALA A 99 -13.91 2.79 -8.59
N PRO A 100 -12.66 3.25 -8.64
CA PRO A 100 -12.31 4.42 -9.44
C PRO A 100 -12.39 4.11 -10.95
N ASP A 101 -12.43 5.16 -11.76
CA ASP A 101 -12.49 5.00 -13.22
C ASP A 101 -11.33 4.14 -13.74
N GLY A 102 -11.65 3.10 -14.51
CA GLY A 102 -10.67 2.23 -15.17
C GLY A 102 -10.36 0.92 -14.44
N VAL A 103 -10.97 0.67 -13.28
CA VAL A 103 -10.93 -0.62 -12.57
C VAL A 103 -12.34 -1.00 -12.10
N ASP A 104 -12.61 -2.29 -11.94
CA ASP A 104 -13.87 -2.81 -11.40
C ASP A 104 -13.60 -3.49 -10.06
N PHE A 105 -14.49 -3.33 -9.08
CA PHE A 105 -14.42 -4.01 -7.79
C PHE A 105 -15.64 -4.94 -7.58
N PRO A 106 -15.47 -6.11 -6.92
CA PRO A 106 -14.21 -6.70 -6.51
C PRO A 106 -13.35 -7.17 -7.70
N THR A 107 -12.03 -7.22 -7.52
CA THR A 107 -11.05 -7.65 -8.53
C THR A 107 -10.04 -8.63 -7.96
N ASP A 108 -9.50 -9.51 -8.80
CA ASP A 108 -8.38 -10.37 -8.42
C ASP A 108 -7.07 -9.57 -8.51
N LEU A 109 -6.32 -9.46 -7.42
CA LEU A 109 -5.04 -8.76 -7.38
C LEU A 109 -3.84 -9.64 -7.78
N THR A 110 -4.04 -10.88 -8.21
CA THR A 110 -2.95 -11.69 -8.79
C THR A 110 -2.33 -10.97 -9.99
N ASN A 111 -1.00 -10.98 -10.08
CA ASN A 111 -0.21 -10.21 -11.05
C ASN A 111 -0.28 -8.68 -10.91
N ALA A 112 -1.02 -8.13 -9.94
CA ALA A 112 -0.96 -6.71 -9.61
C ALA A 112 0.39 -6.35 -8.98
N THR A 113 0.77 -5.08 -9.06
CA THR A 113 1.95 -4.58 -8.33
C THR A 113 1.52 -3.89 -7.04
N ILE A 114 2.03 -4.34 -5.90
CA ILE A 114 1.83 -3.70 -4.60
C ILE A 114 3.02 -2.79 -4.30
N VAL A 115 2.75 -1.55 -3.87
CA VAL A 115 3.76 -0.51 -3.68
C VAL A 115 3.56 0.19 -2.33
N ILE A 116 4.65 0.50 -1.64
CA ILE A 116 4.68 1.58 -0.65
C ILE A 116 5.46 2.74 -1.24
N SER A 117 4.86 3.93 -1.27
CA SER A 117 5.51 5.17 -1.68
C SER A 117 5.69 6.13 -0.50
N VAL A 118 6.50 7.17 -0.72
CA VAL A 118 6.66 8.30 0.20
C VAL A 118 6.10 9.54 -0.47
N GLU A 119 5.03 10.08 0.10
CA GLU A 119 4.23 11.17 -0.45
C GLU A 119 4.39 12.46 0.37
N PRO A 120 4.33 13.64 -0.25
CA PRO A 120 4.19 14.88 0.51
C PRO A 120 2.83 14.89 1.24
N GLU A 121 2.82 15.33 2.50
CA GLU A 121 1.58 15.39 3.30
C GLU A 121 0.53 16.31 2.66
N VAL A 122 1.00 17.42 2.07
CA VAL A 122 0.19 18.26 1.17
C VAL A 122 0.52 17.84 -0.24
N ASP A 123 -0.34 17.01 -0.82
CA ASP A 123 -0.21 16.50 -2.17
C ASP A 123 -1.21 17.17 -3.10
N ASP A 124 -0.72 17.68 -4.23
CA ASP A 124 -1.53 18.27 -5.30
C ASP A 124 -1.65 17.35 -6.53
N SER A 125 -1.13 16.11 -6.44
CA SER A 125 -1.12 15.10 -7.49
C SER A 125 -1.87 13.82 -7.07
N PRO A 126 -2.65 13.20 -7.97
CA PRO A 126 -3.26 11.89 -7.72
C PRO A 126 -2.32 10.70 -8.05
N ALA A 127 -1.13 10.96 -8.62
CA ALA A 127 -0.19 9.91 -9.03
C ALA A 127 0.88 9.65 -7.93
N PRO A 128 1.30 8.38 -7.71
CA PRO A 128 2.30 8.06 -6.70
C PRO A 128 3.64 8.77 -6.93
N PHE A 129 4.27 9.27 -5.88
CA PHE A 129 5.57 9.93 -5.95
C PHE A 129 6.67 9.00 -6.47
N ALA A 130 7.76 9.59 -6.96
CA ALA A 130 8.85 8.84 -7.56
C ALA A 130 9.57 7.90 -6.57
N LEU A 131 9.51 8.21 -5.27
CA LEU A 131 10.15 7.43 -4.24
C LEU A 131 9.25 6.29 -3.76
N LYS A 132 9.68 5.05 -4.04
CA LYS A 132 8.97 3.82 -3.73
C LYS A 132 9.90 2.90 -2.96
N PRO A 133 9.99 2.98 -1.63
CA PRO A 133 10.92 2.16 -0.85
C PRO A 133 10.66 0.66 -0.97
N LEU A 134 9.39 0.25 -1.14
CA LEU A 134 9.00 -1.16 -1.20
C LEU A 134 8.07 -1.42 -2.38
N VAL A 135 8.29 -2.54 -3.08
CA VAL A 135 7.49 -2.99 -4.22
C VAL A 135 7.46 -4.52 -4.30
N SER A 136 6.36 -5.09 -4.74
CA SER A 136 6.27 -6.51 -5.11
C SER A 136 5.23 -6.72 -6.19
N GLU A 137 5.45 -7.71 -7.04
CA GLU A 137 4.41 -8.24 -7.92
C GLU A 137 3.74 -9.40 -7.20
N VAL A 138 2.41 -9.40 -7.16
CA VAL A 138 1.64 -10.50 -6.60
C VAL A 138 1.83 -11.73 -7.49
N ALA A 139 2.35 -12.81 -6.94
CA ALA A 139 2.57 -14.02 -7.72
C ALA A 139 1.25 -14.61 -8.24
N ASP A 140 1.32 -15.22 -9.42
CA ASP A 140 0.19 -15.96 -9.99
C ASP A 140 -0.18 -17.18 -9.10
N GLY A 141 -1.48 -17.48 -9.00
CA GLY A 141 -2.00 -18.64 -8.29
C GLY A 141 -1.78 -18.64 -6.77
N ILE A 142 -1.54 -17.49 -6.15
CA ILE A 142 -1.48 -17.41 -4.67
C ILE A 142 -2.86 -17.65 -4.06
N GLY A 143 -2.88 -18.26 -2.88
CA GLY A 143 -4.10 -18.37 -2.08
C GLY A 143 -4.38 -17.08 -1.32
N ASP A 144 -5.64 -16.92 -0.89
CA ASP A 144 -5.98 -15.89 0.10
C ASP A 144 -5.20 -16.10 1.41
N HIS A 145 -4.99 -15.01 2.14
CA HIS A 145 -4.30 -14.98 3.43
C HIS A 145 -2.90 -15.65 3.40
N GLN A 146 -2.25 -15.69 2.24
CA GLN A 146 -0.86 -16.13 2.13
C GLN A 146 0.07 -14.92 2.27
N VAL A 147 1.03 -15.02 3.21
CA VAL A 147 1.97 -13.92 3.44
C VAL A 147 2.96 -13.82 2.29
N GLN A 148 2.97 -12.64 1.68
CA GLN A 148 3.90 -12.22 0.64
C GLN A 148 4.92 -11.24 1.22
N THR A 149 6.08 -11.17 0.56
CA THR A 149 7.15 -10.22 0.95
C THR A 149 7.22 -9.08 -0.06
N LEU A 150 7.34 -7.86 0.45
CA LEU A 150 7.69 -6.69 -0.33
C LEU A 150 9.21 -6.68 -0.56
N GLY A 151 9.61 -6.59 -1.84
CA GLY A 151 11.00 -6.37 -2.22
C GLY A 151 11.38 -4.90 -2.09
N THR A 152 12.67 -4.62 -2.12
CA THR A 152 13.19 -3.26 -2.23
C THR A 152 12.73 -2.63 -3.53
N GLY A 153 12.13 -1.44 -3.45
CA GLY A 153 11.72 -0.69 -4.63
C GLY A 153 12.87 0.02 -5.35
N PRO A 154 12.57 0.66 -6.49
CA PRO A 154 13.58 1.33 -7.29
C PRO A 154 14.28 2.43 -6.48
N ALA A 155 15.60 2.56 -6.68
CA ALA A 155 16.39 3.57 -6.00
C ALA A 155 15.81 4.96 -6.24
N ALA A 156 15.77 5.77 -5.17
CA ALA A 156 15.34 7.16 -5.22
C ALA A 156 16.09 7.92 -6.33
N PRO A 157 15.40 8.73 -7.16
CA PRO A 157 16.10 9.61 -8.09
C PRO A 157 17.00 10.58 -7.31
N THR A 158 18.30 10.57 -7.59
CA THR A 158 19.27 11.48 -6.98
C THR A 158 19.29 12.81 -7.73
N GLY A 159 18.53 13.79 -7.24
CA GLY A 159 18.51 15.15 -7.79
C GLY A 159 18.77 16.19 -6.71
N THR A 160 19.66 17.14 -6.96
CA THR A 160 19.77 18.36 -6.14
C THR A 160 18.91 19.45 -6.77
N ALA A 161 17.86 19.89 -6.07
CA ALA A 161 17.10 21.06 -6.49
C ALA A 161 17.89 22.32 -6.11
N THR A 162 18.48 23.00 -7.09
CA THR A 162 18.97 24.37 -6.91
C THR A 162 17.79 25.33 -7.06
N LEU A 163 17.37 25.94 -5.95
CA LEU A 163 16.56 27.16 -5.97
C LEU A 163 17.43 28.29 -6.52
N GLY A 164 17.03 28.85 -7.67
CA GLY A 164 17.57 30.09 -8.23
C GLY A 164 16.90 31.33 -7.66
#